data_AF-A0A7S2YD95-F1
#
_entry.id   AF-A0A7S2YD95-F1
#
_cell.length_a   1.000
_cell.length_b   1.000
_cell.length_c   1.000
_cell.angle_alpha   90.00
_cell.angle_beta   90.00
_cell.angle_gamma   90.00
#
_symmetry.space_group_name_H-M   'P 1'
#
loop_
_entity.id
_entity.type
_entity.pdbx_description
1 polymer ?
#
loop_
_entity_poly.entity_id
_entity_poly.type
_entity_poly.pdbx_seq_one_letter_code
_entity_poly.pdbx_strand_id
1 'polypeptide(L)'
;GSYAWPEFRKLFGVELPQYEQELKELEEKRQQQQDGKDDKDESPNETEGEKRVKRKVAFLIAYIGSNYIGFQINEAQRTLQAEFELAAYKARFITAQNFGYPFKYSWSISGRTDKGVHACAQVCSAKIEMSLEQEKDLDLVVEALNQELPDDIRILDVKRVNRSFCAHTARDRVRYQYMIPSFVLSDVSTTRDLFIKAGCTKNERDAGDPISPEEMKVLQPQMAPYRVTPEKLNLLKEVLRSYEGTHSFHNFSKGVKNDEARADRFIVS
;
A
#
# COMPACT_ATOMS: atom_id res chain seq x y z
N GLY A 1 -11.28 4.69 4.25
CA GLY A 1 -11.49 6.05 3.72
C GLY A 1 -10.20 6.82 3.87
N SER A 2 -10.17 8.11 3.51
CA SER A 2 -9.08 9.01 3.93
C SER A 2 -9.37 9.55 5.34
N TYR A 3 -8.32 9.95 6.04
CA TYR A 3 -8.40 10.71 7.28
C TYR A 3 -8.85 12.17 7.08
N ALA A 4 -9.04 12.63 5.84
CA ALA A 4 -9.73 13.88 5.56
C ALA A 4 -11.19 13.87 6.04
N TRP A 5 -11.81 12.69 6.17
CA TRP A 5 -13.21 12.55 6.57
C TRP A 5 -13.36 12.29 8.09
N PRO A 6 -14.24 13.03 8.80
CA PRO A 6 -14.41 12.91 10.25
C PRO A 6 -14.79 11.50 10.73
N GLU A 7 -15.63 10.79 9.99
CA GLU A 7 -16.08 9.44 10.34
C GLU A 7 -14.94 8.44 10.37
N PHE A 8 -13.99 8.56 9.45
CA PHE A 8 -12.83 7.68 9.38
C PHE A 8 -11.81 8.03 10.46
N ARG A 9 -11.62 9.32 10.73
CA ARG A 9 -10.83 9.80 11.88
C ARG A 9 -11.34 9.24 13.20
N LYS A 10 -12.65 9.33 13.44
CA LYS A 10 -13.30 8.78 14.65
C LYS A 10 -13.11 7.26 14.77
N LEU A 11 -13.24 6.53 13.66
CA LEU A 11 -13.10 5.07 13.65
C LEU A 11 -11.71 4.59 14.09
N PHE A 12 -10.67 5.37 13.79
CA PHE A 12 -9.27 5.02 14.08
C PHE A 12 -8.61 5.92 15.15
N GLY A 13 -9.39 6.74 15.85
CA GLY A 13 -8.89 7.61 16.92
C GLY A 13 -7.86 8.65 16.46
N VAL A 14 -7.99 9.18 15.25
CA VAL A 14 -7.08 10.19 14.70
C VAL A 14 -7.65 11.59 14.88
N GLU A 15 -6.96 12.43 15.63
CA GLU A 15 -7.32 13.84 15.83
C GLU A 15 -6.49 14.76 14.92
N LEU A 16 -7.14 15.71 14.25
CA LEU A 16 -6.50 16.71 13.38
C LEU A 16 -7.13 18.10 13.61
N PRO A 17 -6.93 18.73 14.78
CA PRO A 17 -7.54 20.02 15.08
C PRO A 17 -7.08 21.13 14.12
N GLN A 18 -5.81 21.12 13.72
CA GLN A 18 -5.27 22.07 12.74
C GLN A 18 -5.98 21.94 11.39
N TYR A 19 -6.25 20.73 10.93
CA TYR A 19 -6.96 20.49 9.67
C TYR A 19 -8.38 21.07 9.69
N GLU A 20 -9.08 20.93 10.81
CA GLU A 20 -10.43 21.48 10.95
C GLU A 20 -10.44 23.00 10.96
N GLN A 21 -9.42 23.63 11.55
CA GLN A 21 -9.24 25.07 11.47
C GLN A 21 -8.95 25.51 10.04
N GLU A 22 -8.00 24.86 9.36
CA GLU A 22 -7.63 25.17 7.96
C GLU A 22 -8.84 25.02 7.01
N LEU A 23 -9.72 24.03 7.24
CA LEU A 23 -10.95 23.88 6.48
C LEU A 23 -11.94 25.03 6.70
N LYS A 24 -12.16 25.46 7.94
CA LYS A 24 -13.04 26.60 8.25
C LYS A 24 -12.55 27.87 7.56
N GLU A 25 -11.25 28.15 7.65
CA GLU A 25 -10.65 29.31 6.98
C GLU A 25 -10.80 29.24 5.45
N LEU A 26 -10.70 28.04 4.85
CA LEU A 26 -10.93 27.82 3.43
C LEU A 26 -12.41 28.02 3.04
N GLU A 27 -13.36 27.60 3.87
CA GLU A 27 -14.79 27.79 3.66
C GLU A 27 -15.17 29.27 3.75
N GLU A 28 -14.68 30.00 4.76
CA GLU A 28 -14.89 31.43 4.92
C GLU A 28 -14.37 32.24 3.73
N LYS A 29 -13.16 31.91 3.23
CA LYS A 29 -12.61 32.55 2.03
C LYS A 29 -13.45 32.29 0.78
N ARG A 30 -14.00 31.08 0.63
CA ARG A 30 -14.87 30.74 -0.51
C ARG A 30 -16.21 31.48 -0.44
N GLN A 31 -16.76 31.66 0.76
CA GLN A 31 -17.99 32.42 0.99
C GLN A 31 -17.78 33.90 0.63
N GLN A 32 -16.67 34.50 1.08
CA GLN A 32 -16.33 35.91 0.79
C GLN A 32 -16.15 36.18 -0.72
N GLN A 33 -15.60 35.21 -1.46
CA GLN A 33 -15.46 35.30 -2.92
C GLN A 33 -16.79 35.14 -3.67
N GLN A 34 -17.76 34.41 -3.12
CA GLN A 34 -19.09 34.24 -3.72
C GLN A 34 -20.01 35.44 -3.45
N ASP A 35 -19.84 36.14 -2.33
CA ASP A 35 -20.66 37.29 -1.95
C ASP A 35 -20.22 38.63 -2.61
N GLY A 36 -19.40 38.58 -3.67
CA GLY A 36 -19.16 39.73 -4.55
C GLY A 36 -18.36 40.89 -3.94
N LYS A 37 -17.53 40.65 -2.93
CA LYS A 37 -16.45 41.59 -2.59
C LYS A 37 -15.33 41.44 -3.62
N ASP A 38 -15.41 42.23 -4.69
CA ASP A 38 -14.31 42.51 -5.61
C ASP A 38 -13.21 43.30 -4.86
N ASP A 39 -12.45 42.62 -4.00
CA ASP A 39 -11.09 43.06 -3.72
C ASP A 39 -10.21 42.53 -4.86
N LYS A 40 -9.81 43.46 -5.72
CA LYS A 40 -8.87 43.28 -6.82
C LYS A 40 -7.68 42.43 -6.37
N ASP A 41 -7.48 41.33 -7.09
CA ASP A 41 -6.19 40.78 -7.50
C ASP A 41 -5.01 41.02 -6.53
N GLU A 42 -5.18 40.59 -5.28
CA GLU A 42 -4.06 40.20 -4.45
C GLU A 42 -4.08 38.67 -4.40
N SER A 43 -3.17 38.07 -5.17
CA SER A 43 -2.68 36.71 -4.93
C SER A 43 -2.62 36.47 -3.42
N PRO A 44 -3.20 35.38 -2.90
CA PRO A 44 -3.41 35.23 -1.46
C PRO A 44 -2.08 35.46 -0.75
N ASN A 45 -2.10 36.56 0.01
CA ASN A 45 -1.14 37.01 1.01
C ASN A 45 -0.11 35.92 1.29
N GLU A 46 1.14 36.16 0.85
CA GLU A 46 2.33 35.46 1.33
C GLU A 46 2.34 35.61 2.85
N THR A 47 1.64 34.70 3.52
CA THR A 47 1.72 34.54 4.97
C THR A 47 3.20 34.29 5.22
N GLU A 48 3.81 35.05 6.15
CA GLU A 48 5.21 34.91 6.58
C GLU A 48 5.61 33.45 6.78
N GLY A 49 6.00 32.82 5.69
CA GLY A 49 5.89 31.39 5.52
C GLY A 49 6.94 30.99 4.51
N GLU A 50 7.67 29.95 4.86
CA GLU A 50 8.75 29.45 4.04
C GLU A 50 8.25 29.19 2.61
N LYS A 51 8.94 29.73 1.61
CA LYS A 51 8.57 29.57 0.20
C LYS A 51 8.55 28.09 -0.17
N ARG A 52 7.35 27.53 -0.38
CA ARG A 52 7.16 26.14 -0.82
C ARG A 52 6.95 26.07 -2.32
N VAL A 53 7.43 24.98 -2.91
CA VAL A 53 7.28 24.69 -4.34
C VAL A 53 6.65 23.32 -4.55
N LYS A 54 5.74 23.23 -5.52
CA LYS A 54 5.13 21.95 -5.90
C LYS A 54 6.05 21.18 -6.85
N ARG A 55 6.39 19.94 -6.49
CA ARG A 55 7.26 19.05 -7.29
C ARG A 55 6.67 17.65 -7.40
N LYS A 56 6.85 17.03 -8.57
CA LYS A 56 6.51 15.62 -8.77
C LYS A 56 7.70 14.77 -8.31
N VAL A 57 7.41 13.82 -7.43
CA VAL A 57 8.41 12.89 -6.89
C VAL A 57 7.91 11.45 -6.98
N ALA A 58 8.84 10.51 -6.98
CA ALA A 58 8.61 9.10 -6.76
C ALA A 58 9.14 8.71 -5.38
N PHE A 59 8.41 7.84 -4.69
CA PHE A 59 8.73 7.29 -3.38
C PHE A 59 9.01 5.81 -3.53
N LEU A 60 10.08 5.33 -2.93
CA LEU A 60 10.28 3.92 -2.65
C LEU A 60 9.77 3.63 -1.23
N ILE A 61 8.77 2.76 -1.11
CA ILE A 61 8.06 2.48 0.14
C ILE A 61 8.17 1.00 0.47
N ALA A 62 8.48 0.69 1.72
CA ALA A 62 8.35 -0.65 2.29
C ALA A 62 7.29 -0.66 3.39
N TYR A 63 6.58 -1.78 3.54
CA TYR A 63 5.56 -1.93 4.57
C TYR A 63 5.28 -3.37 4.98
N ILE A 64 4.85 -3.52 6.24
CA ILE A 64 4.26 -4.74 6.77
C ILE A 64 2.73 -4.65 6.60
N GLY A 65 2.18 -5.42 5.66
CA GLY A 65 0.76 -5.31 5.29
C GLY A 65 -0.24 -5.94 6.26
N SER A 66 0.23 -6.64 7.31
CA SER A 66 -0.63 -7.45 8.19
C SER A 66 -1.77 -6.67 8.84
N ASN A 67 -1.54 -5.40 9.18
CA ASN A 67 -2.53 -4.53 9.85
C ASN A 67 -3.44 -3.78 8.86
N TYR A 68 -3.31 -4.05 7.55
CA TYR A 68 -3.90 -3.24 6.50
C TYR A 68 -4.74 -4.06 5.53
N ILE A 69 -5.81 -3.44 5.05
CA ILE A 69 -6.78 -4.04 4.13
C ILE A 69 -6.41 -3.64 2.70
N GLY A 70 -5.15 -3.93 2.36
CA GLY A 70 -4.55 -3.64 1.08
C GLY A 70 -4.00 -2.22 0.98
N PHE A 71 -3.54 -1.89 -0.22
CA PHE A 71 -2.84 -0.64 -0.47
C PHE A 71 -3.79 0.55 -0.64
N GLN A 72 -4.74 0.43 -1.56
CA GLN A 72 -5.58 1.55 -1.99
C GLN A 72 -6.70 1.83 -0.98
N ILE A 73 -7.02 3.11 -0.81
CA ILE A 73 -8.15 3.54 0.02
C ILE A 73 -9.44 2.83 -0.42
N ASN A 74 -10.13 2.22 0.55
CA ASN A 74 -11.48 1.69 0.44
C ASN A 74 -12.32 2.15 1.65
N GLU A 75 -13.64 2.10 1.57
CA GLU A 75 -14.56 2.58 2.60
C GLU A 75 -14.37 1.83 3.93
N ALA A 76 -14.36 2.57 5.04
CA ALA A 76 -14.26 2.05 6.41
C ALA A 76 -13.09 1.09 6.73
N GLN A 77 -12.07 0.97 5.87
CA GLN A 77 -10.90 0.12 6.12
C GLN A 77 -9.61 0.93 6.30
N ARG A 78 -8.73 0.47 7.20
CA ARG A 78 -7.35 0.97 7.35
C ARG A 78 -6.50 0.51 6.16
N THR A 79 -5.86 1.44 5.46
CA THR A 79 -5.12 1.15 4.21
C THR A 79 -3.80 1.90 4.18
N LEU A 80 -2.82 1.36 3.46
CA LEU A 80 -1.48 1.95 3.38
C LEU A 80 -1.48 3.33 2.73
N GLN A 81 -2.31 3.54 1.71
CA GLN A 81 -2.47 4.85 1.08
C GLN A 81 -3.04 5.89 2.05
N ALA A 82 -3.99 5.53 2.92
CA ALA A 82 -4.56 6.47 3.90
C ALA A 82 -3.49 6.92 4.92
N GLU A 83 -2.66 6.00 5.39
CA GLU A 83 -1.55 6.32 6.31
C GLU A 83 -0.49 7.20 5.64
N PHE A 84 -0.12 6.89 4.39
CA PHE A 84 0.79 7.74 3.62
C PHE A 84 0.21 9.15 3.43
N GLU A 85 -1.07 9.24 3.06
CA GLU A 85 -1.73 10.53 2.84
C GLU A 85 -1.78 11.35 4.13
N LEU A 86 -2.06 10.71 5.27
CA LEU A 86 -2.04 11.35 6.59
C LEU A 86 -0.65 11.87 6.95
N ALA A 87 0.39 11.04 6.78
CA ALA A 87 1.78 11.44 7.04
C ALA A 87 2.21 12.61 6.15
N ALA A 88 1.84 12.58 4.85
CA ALA A 88 2.13 13.66 3.92
C ALA A 88 1.38 14.96 4.28
N TYR A 89 0.17 14.89 4.82
CA TYR A 89 -0.53 16.07 5.35
C TYR A 89 0.18 16.62 6.59
N LYS A 90 0.46 15.79 7.59
CA LYS A 90 1.11 16.21 8.84
C LYS A 90 2.50 16.82 8.61
N ALA A 91 3.28 16.23 7.69
CA ALA A 91 4.57 16.76 7.27
C ALA A 91 4.48 17.98 6.32
N ARG A 92 3.27 18.52 6.10
CA ARG A 92 2.97 19.70 5.27
C ARG A 92 3.34 19.54 3.79
N PHE A 93 3.42 18.31 3.30
CA PHE A 93 3.64 17.99 1.88
C PHE A 93 2.36 18.05 1.05
N ILE A 94 1.19 17.93 1.69
CA ILE A 94 -0.14 18.08 1.10
C ILE A 94 -0.91 19.12 1.91
N THR A 95 -1.52 20.10 1.24
CA THR A 95 -2.36 21.13 1.88
C THR A 95 -3.72 20.57 2.31
N ALA A 96 -4.39 21.20 3.28
CA ALA A 96 -5.75 20.86 3.66
C ALA A 96 -6.72 20.78 2.46
N GLN A 97 -6.61 21.70 1.51
CA GLN A 97 -7.43 21.71 0.30
C GLN A 97 -7.23 20.45 -0.59
N ASN A 98 -6.05 19.84 -0.53
CA ASN A 98 -5.69 18.67 -1.34
C ASN A 98 -5.83 17.34 -0.58
N PHE A 99 -5.87 17.38 0.75
CA PHE A 99 -5.99 16.20 1.60
C PHE A 99 -7.31 15.47 1.36
N GLY A 100 -7.27 14.15 1.18
CA GLY A 100 -8.43 13.32 0.83
C GLY A 100 -8.78 13.32 -0.66
N TYR A 101 -8.06 14.07 -1.50
CA TYR A 101 -8.32 14.18 -2.93
C TYR A 101 -7.09 13.76 -3.78
N PRO A 102 -6.82 12.45 -3.94
CA PRO A 102 -5.65 11.92 -4.64
C PRO A 102 -5.39 12.47 -6.04
N PHE A 103 -6.44 12.86 -6.76
CA PHE A 103 -6.31 13.46 -8.08
C PHE A 103 -5.62 14.85 -8.05
N LYS A 104 -5.79 15.64 -6.98
CA LYS A 104 -5.21 17.00 -6.86
C LYS A 104 -3.69 16.97 -6.66
N TYR A 105 -3.17 15.89 -6.09
CA TYR A 105 -1.73 15.65 -5.96
C TYR A 105 -1.22 14.56 -6.91
N SER A 106 -1.99 14.16 -7.92
CA SER A 106 -1.55 13.22 -8.96
C SER A 106 -0.95 11.93 -8.38
N TRP A 107 -1.66 11.32 -7.42
CA TRP A 107 -1.27 10.04 -6.85
C TRP A 107 -1.23 8.94 -7.90
N SER A 108 -0.20 8.09 -7.86
CA SER A 108 -0.11 6.88 -8.68
C SER A 108 0.80 5.86 -8.00
N ILE A 109 0.47 4.58 -8.14
CA ILE A 109 1.14 3.45 -7.49
C ILE A 109 1.57 2.43 -8.55
N SER A 110 2.70 1.78 -8.35
CA SER A 110 3.22 0.83 -9.34
C SER A 110 2.38 -0.46 -9.43
N GLY A 111 1.80 -0.91 -8.31
CA GLY A 111 0.88 -2.04 -8.27
C GLY A 111 0.07 -2.06 -6.98
N ARG A 112 -1.19 -2.49 -7.06
CA ARG A 112 -2.04 -2.70 -5.87
C ARG A 112 -1.61 -3.99 -5.17
N THR A 113 -1.57 -3.97 -3.84
CA THR A 113 -1.42 -5.17 -3.02
C THR A 113 -2.71 -5.44 -2.25
N ASP A 114 -3.06 -6.72 -2.12
CA ASP A 114 -4.26 -7.17 -1.40
C ASP A 114 -4.08 -7.08 0.11
N LYS A 115 -5.17 -7.36 0.85
CA LYS A 115 -5.18 -7.42 2.32
C LYS A 115 -4.05 -8.31 2.85
N GLY A 116 -3.30 -7.80 3.82
CA GLY A 116 -2.23 -8.55 4.48
C GLY A 116 -0.93 -8.66 3.68
N VAL A 117 -0.89 -8.26 2.41
CA VAL A 117 0.30 -8.41 1.55
C VAL A 117 1.36 -7.36 1.92
N HIS A 118 2.59 -7.81 2.12
CA HIS A 118 3.76 -6.97 2.40
C HIS A 118 4.42 -6.45 1.12
N ALA A 119 5.23 -5.40 1.23
CA ALA A 119 6.14 -5.00 0.16
C ALA A 119 7.47 -4.52 0.72
N CYS A 120 8.57 -4.92 0.06
CA CYS A 120 9.91 -4.41 0.36
C CYS A 120 10.29 -3.21 -0.52
N ALA A 121 9.60 -3.02 -1.65
CA ALA A 121 9.97 -2.03 -2.68
C ALA A 121 8.75 -1.64 -3.54
N GLN A 122 7.71 -1.06 -2.92
CA GLN A 122 6.59 -0.47 -3.65
C GLN A 122 6.98 0.92 -4.15
N VAL A 123 6.73 1.22 -5.42
CA VAL A 123 6.96 2.57 -5.96
C VAL A 123 5.64 3.33 -6.04
N CYS A 124 5.59 4.52 -5.44
CA CYS A 124 4.49 5.46 -5.54
C CYS A 124 4.97 6.77 -6.14
N SER A 125 4.06 7.62 -6.63
CA SER A 125 4.39 8.96 -7.10
C SER A 125 3.29 9.96 -6.77
N ALA A 126 3.70 11.17 -6.39
CA ALA A 126 2.78 12.26 -6.03
C ALA A 126 3.41 13.62 -6.35
N LYS A 127 2.58 14.66 -6.42
CA LYS A 127 3.00 16.05 -6.40
C LYS A 127 2.89 16.56 -4.96
N ILE A 128 4.02 16.89 -4.36
CA ILE A 128 4.11 17.39 -2.99
C ILE A 128 4.63 18.82 -2.96
N GLU A 129 4.33 19.53 -1.89
CA GLU A 129 4.83 20.88 -1.60
C GLU A 129 6.03 20.81 -0.65
N MET A 130 7.19 21.18 -1.15
CA MET A 130 8.46 21.11 -0.42
C MET A 130 9.05 22.51 -0.23
N SER A 131 9.75 22.73 0.87
CA SER A 131 10.58 23.94 1.01
C SER A 131 11.76 23.94 0.03
N LEU A 132 12.45 25.08 -0.07
CA LEU A 132 13.65 25.17 -0.91
C LEU A 132 14.79 24.28 -0.41
N GLU A 133 14.87 24.02 0.90
CA GLU A 133 15.85 23.10 1.49
C GLU A 133 15.53 21.65 1.14
N GLN A 134 14.28 21.24 1.33
CA GLN A 134 13.78 19.92 0.94
C GLN A 134 13.85 19.68 -0.58
N GLU A 135 13.78 20.73 -1.40
CA GLU A 135 13.99 20.59 -2.85
C GLU A 135 15.45 20.26 -3.20
N LYS A 136 16.41 20.76 -2.41
CA LYS A 136 17.84 20.51 -2.58
C LYS A 136 18.27 19.18 -1.98
N ASP A 137 17.68 18.83 -0.84
CA ASP A 137 17.96 17.61 -0.10
C ASP A 137 16.66 16.83 0.15
N LEU A 138 16.48 15.75 -0.62
CA LEU A 138 15.29 14.91 -0.53
C LEU A 138 15.33 13.97 0.67
N ASP A 139 16.47 13.81 1.34
CA ASP A 139 16.55 12.99 2.56
C ASP A 139 15.73 13.64 3.69
N LEU A 140 15.65 14.98 3.72
CA LEU A 140 14.73 15.71 4.61
C LEU A 140 13.25 15.37 4.36
N VAL A 141 12.89 15.01 3.11
CA VAL A 141 11.53 14.55 2.79
C VAL A 141 11.30 13.13 3.31
N VAL A 142 12.30 12.26 3.19
CA VAL A 142 12.27 10.90 3.74
C VAL A 142 12.10 10.96 5.26
N GLU A 143 12.92 11.77 5.94
CA GLU A 143 12.89 11.94 7.39
C GLU A 143 11.54 12.46 7.87
N ALA A 144 11.05 13.57 7.29
CA ALA A 144 9.78 14.17 7.68
C ALA A 144 8.58 13.22 7.47
N LEU A 145 8.57 12.43 6.40
CA LEU A 145 7.51 11.41 6.21
C LEU A 145 7.63 10.27 7.21
N ASN A 146 8.85 9.75 7.44
CA ASN A 146 9.06 8.63 8.37
C ASN A 146 8.79 8.99 9.83
N GLN A 147 8.93 10.27 10.22
CA GLN A 147 8.53 10.76 11.55
C GLN A 147 7.01 10.67 11.79
N GLU A 148 6.21 10.82 10.72
CA GLU A 148 4.75 10.81 10.79
C GLU A 148 4.12 9.44 10.47
N LEU A 149 4.90 8.52 9.88
CA LEU A 149 4.44 7.20 9.49
C LEU A 149 4.50 6.20 10.66
N PRO A 150 3.49 5.31 10.79
CA PRO A 150 3.56 4.16 11.69
C PRO A 150 4.79 3.27 11.42
N ASP A 151 5.25 2.53 12.45
CA ASP A 151 6.48 1.73 12.38
C ASP A 151 6.49 0.63 11.31
N ASP A 152 5.31 0.18 10.89
CA ASP A 152 5.10 -0.81 9.84
C ASP A 152 5.11 -0.20 8.42
N ILE A 153 5.37 1.10 8.25
CA ILE A 153 5.51 1.77 6.94
C ILE A 153 6.76 2.64 6.93
N ARG A 154 7.61 2.50 5.91
CA ARG A 154 8.81 3.31 5.74
C ARG A 154 9.00 3.79 4.32
N ILE A 155 9.34 5.06 4.18
CA ILE A 155 9.94 5.63 2.98
C ILE A 155 11.43 5.30 3.00
N LEU A 156 11.89 4.61 1.95
CA LEU A 156 13.29 4.21 1.81
C LEU A 156 14.09 5.21 0.98
N ASP A 157 13.47 5.84 -0.02
CA ASP A 157 14.10 6.82 -0.90
C ASP A 157 13.04 7.69 -1.57
N VAL A 158 13.42 8.91 -1.95
CA VAL A 158 12.61 9.85 -2.72
C VAL A 158 13.44 10.40 -3.88
N LYS A 159 12.87 10.41 -5.08
CA LYS A 159 13.50 11.01 -6.27
C LYS A 159 12.57 11.99 -6.95
N ARG A 160 13.11 13.12 -7.39
CA ARG A 160 12.42 14.01 -8.33
C ARG A 160 12.25 13.32 -9.66
N VAL A 161 11.07 13.49 -10.24
CA VAL A 161 10.72 12.93 -11.55
C VAL A 161 10.07 13.98 -12.43
N ASN A 162 9.91 13.68 -13.72
CA ASN A 162 9.22 14.57 -14.63
C ASN A 162 7.74 14.76 -14.23
N ARG A 163 7.13 15.86 -14.66
CA ARG A 163 5.74 16.23 -14.27
C ARG A 163 4.70 15.19 -14.72
N SER A 164 5.01 14.42 -15.76
CA SER A 164 4.15 13.40 -16.36
C SER A 164 4.39 11.98 -15.81
N PHE A 165 5.34 11.78 -14.91
CA PHE A 165 5.65 10.45 -14.36
C PHE A 165 4.41 9.85 -13.69
N CYS A 166 4.12 8.60 -14.02
CA CYS A 166 3.05 7.81 -13.43
C CYS A 166 3.62 6.44 -13.06
N ALA A 167 3.74 6.16 -11.75
CA ALA A 167 4.34 4.93 -11.26
C ALA A 167 3.66 3.67 -11.83
N HIS A 168 2.34 3.70 -12.05
CA HIS A 168 1.59 2.60 -12.66
C HIS A 168 2.06 2.30 -14.09
N THR A 169 2.13 3.32 -14.95
CA THR A 169 2.36 3.13 -16.39
C THR A 169 3.84 3.08 -16.75
N ALA A 170 4.72 3.61 -15.90
CA ALA A 170 6.17 3.54 -16.09
C ALA A 170 6.76 2.16 -15.73
N ARG A 171 5.99 1.30 -15.04
CA ARG A 171 6.43 -0.01 -14.61
C ARG A 171 6.35 -1.04 -15.73
N ASP A 172 7.46 -1.73 -16.00
CA ASP A 172 7.58 -2.82 -16.97
C ASP A 172 7.28 -4.20 -16.35
N ARG A 173 7.78 -4.46 -15.14
CA ARG A 173 7.66 -5.75 -14.44
C ARG A 173 7.41 -5.59 -12.95
N VAL A 174 6.89 -6.65 -12.35
CA VAL A 174 6.75 -6.80 -10.89
C VAL A 174 7.43 -8.08 -10.49
N ARG A 175 8.11 -8.07 -9.33
CA ARG A 175 8.66 -9.26 -8.70
C ARG A 175 7.99 -9.45 -7.35
N TYR A 176 7.45 -10.64 -7.12
CA TYR A 176 6.95 -11.08 -5.82
C TYR A 176 7.87 -12.15 -5.25
N GLN A 177 7.91 -12.24 -3.93
CA GLN A 177 8.54 -13.33 -3.20
C GLN A 177 7.53 -13.87 -2.20
N TYR A 178 7.29 -15.17 -2.25
CA TYR A 178 6.44 -15.87 -1.29
C TYR A 178 7.31 -16.63 -0.31
N MET A 179 7.21 -16.28 0.98
CA MET A 179 7.82 -17.04 2.06
C MET A 179 6.79 -18.04 2.59
N ILE A 180 7.08 -19.32 2.43
CA ILE A 180 6.21 -20.41 2.89
C ILE A 180 6.98 -21.33 3.84
N PRO A 181 6.33 -21.91 4.87
CA PRO A 181 6.95 -22.94 5.68
C PRO A 181 7.29 -24.18 4.85
N SER A 182 8.48 -24.75 5.07
CA SER A 182 8.95 -25.90 4.29
C SER A 182 8.05 -27.14 4.39
N PHE A 183 7.37 -27.32 5.52
CA PHE A 183 6.45 -28.43 5.76
C PHE A 183 5.26 -28.50 4.78
N VAL A 184 4.96 -27.40 4.08
CA VAL A 184 3.96 -27.37 3.01
C VAL A 184 4.31 -28.36 1.88
N LEU A 185 5.59 -28.72 1.75
CA LEU A 185 6.08 -29.70 0.79
C LEU A 185 6.15 -31.12 1.36
N SER A 186 5.70 -31.35 2.59
CA SER A 186 5.64 -32.69 3.17
C SER A 186 4.56 -33.55 2.48
N ASP A 187 4.59 -34.85 2.70
CA ASP A 187 3.62 -35.75 2.06
C ASP A 187 2.20 -35.45 2.57
N VAL A 188 1.24 -35.52 1.64
CA VAL A 188 -0.17 -35.20 1.92
C VAL A 188 -0.72 -36.04 3.07
N SER A 189 -0.34 -37.33 3.14
CA SER A 189 -0.73 -38.23 4.23
C SER A 189 -0.20 -37.73 5.58
N THR A 190 1.10 -37.43 5.66
CA THR A 190 1.74 -36.93 6.88
C THR A 190 1.12 -35.61 7.35
N THR A 191 0.94 -34.64 6.44
CA THR A 191 0.28 -33.37 6.79
C THR A 191 -1.14 -33.61 7.28
N ARG A 192 -1.91 -34.44 6.57
CA ARG A 192 -3.29 -34.75 6.94
C ARG A 192 -3.41 -35.38 8.32
N ASP A 193 -2.54 -36.34 8.63
CA ASP A 193 -2.55 -37.02 9.93
C ASP A 193 -2.20 -36.05 11.06
N LEU A 194 -1.26 -35.12 10.85
CA LEU A 194 -0.92 -34.06 11.81
C LEU A 194 -2.11 -33.13 12.06
N PHE A 195 -2.80 -32.71 11.01
CA PHE A 195 -3.98 -31.85 11.12
C PHE A 195 -5.12 -32.54 11.87
N ILE A 196 -5.37 -33.82 11.59
CA ILE A 196 -6.37 -34.62 12.32
C ILE A 196 -6.00 -34.71 13.80
N LYS A 197 -4.73 -34.99 14.13
CA LYS A 197 -4.25 -35.06 15.53
C LYS A 197 -4.36 -33.73 16.27
N ALA A 198 -4.20 -32.61 15.56
CA ALA A 198 -4.36 -31.28 16.12
C ALA A 198 -5.83 -30.84 16.25
N GLY A 199 -6.80 -31.71 15.92
CA GLY A 199 -8.23 -31.38 15.95
C GLY A 199 -8.69 -30.54 14.75
N CYS A 200 -7.81 -30.27 13.78
CA CYS A 200 -8.10 -29.54 12.56
C CYS A 200 -8.77 -30.47 11.52
N THR A 201 -10.00 -30.90 11.78
CA THR A 201 -10.72 -31.82 10.87
C THR A 201 -11.56 -31.09 9.83
N LYS A 202 -11.68 -31.70 8.64
CA LYS A 202 -12.32 -31.11 7.46
C LYS A 202 -13.85 -31.01 7.56
N ASN A 203 -14.47 -31.77 8.46
CA ASN A 203 -15.93 -31.94 8.48
C ASN A 203 -16.69 -30.71 9.00
N GLU A 204 -16.00 -29.74 9.60
CA GLU A 204 -16.61 -28.52 10.15
C GLU A 204 -15.98 -27.23 9.61
N ARG A 205 -15.00 -27.34 8.69
CA ARG A 205 -14.18 -26.20 8.28
C ARG A 205 -14.54 -25.73 6.88
N ASP A 206 -14.91 -24.47 6.74
CA ASP A 206 -15.04 -23.82 5.44
C ASP A 206 -13.67 -23.75 4.75
N ALA A 207 -13.62 -23.98 3.44
CA ALA A 207 -12.39 -23.81 2.65
C ALA A 207 -11.86 -22.37 2.69
N GLY A 208 -12.71 -21.40 3.07
CA GLY A 208 -12.35 -20.00 3.29
C GLY A 208 -11.84 -19.68 4.71
N ASP A 209 -11.87 -20.63 5.65
CA ASP A 209 -11.47 -20.38 7.04
C ASP A 209 -10.00 -20.76 7.29
N PRO A 210 -9.10 -19.77 7.46
CA PRO A 210 -7.68 -20.05 7.67
C PRO A 210 -7.43 -20.84 8.98
N ILE A 211 -6.26 -21.47 9.07
CA ILE A 211 -5.80 -22.06 10.33
C ILE A 211 -5.71 -20.95 11.37
N SER A 212 -6.42 -21.10 12.49
CA SER A 212 -6.41 -20.10 13.56
C SER A 212 -5.03 -20.01 14.22
N PRO A 213 -4.68 -18.87 14.83
CA PRO A 213 -3.42 -18.75 15.58
C PRO A 213 -3.26 -19.83 16.67
N GLU A 214 -4.34 -20.24 17.34
CA GLU A 214 -4.28 -21.27 18.39
C GLU A 214 -4.01 -22.67 17.82
N GLU A 215 -4.63 -23.03 16.70
CA GLU A 215 -4.31 -24.28 16.02
C GLU A 215 -2.88 -24.28 15.50
N MET A 216 -2.38 -23.14 15.00
CA MET A 216 -0.98 -23.06 14.60
C MET A 216 -0.02 -23.24 15.77
N LYS A 217 -0.35 -22.77 16.98
CA LYS A 217 0.49 -23.07 18.16
C LYS A 217 0.59 -24.56 18.45
N VAL A 218 -0.45 -25.35 18.14
CA VAL A 218 -0.45 -26.81 18.30
C VAL A 218 0.29 -27.52 17.17
N LEU A 219 0.13 -27.05 15.93
CA LEU A 219 0.73 -27.65 14.73
C LEU A 219 2.22 -27.33 14.59
N GLN A 220 2.63 -26.10 14.88
CA GLN A 220 3.98 -25.62 14.61
C GLN A 220 5.08 -26.48 15.27
N PRO A 221 4.98 -26.90 16.54
CA PRO A 221 5.99 -27.76 17.16
C PRO A 221 6.11 -29.13 16.48
N GLN A 222 5.01 -29.68 15.98
CA GLN A 222 4.98 -30.99 15.32
C GLN A 222 5.57 -30.93 13.91
N MET A 223 5.44 -29.77 13.24
CA MET A 223 5.93 -29.55 11.88
C MET A 223 7.36 -28.97 11.85
N ALA A 224 7.81 -28.33 12.93
CA ALA A 224 9.13 -27.70 13.04
C ALA A 224 10.32 -28.63 12.72
N PRO A 225 10.30 -29.96 13.01
CA PRO A 225 11.39 -30.86 12.63
C PRO A 225 11.49 -31.13 11.13
N TYR A 226 10.41 -30.89 10.36
CA TYR A 226 10.41 -31.21 8.94
C TYR A 226 11.50 -30.45 8.18
N ARG A 227 12.20 -31.16 7.30
CA ARG A 227 13.16 -30.58 6.36
C ARG A 227 12.79 -31.08 4.97
N VAL A 228 12.65 -30.16 4.02
CA VAL A 228 12.39 -30.51 2.62
C VAL A 228 13.61 -31.23 2.06
N THR A 229 13.39 -32.33 1.34
CA THR A 229 14.47 -33.06 0.67
C THR A 229 14.86 -32.34 -0.63
N PRO A 230 16.12 -32.50 -1.11
CA PRO A 230 16.54 -31.94 -2.39
C PRO A 230 15.64 -32.35 -3.56
N GLU A 231 15.13 -33.58 -3.56
CA GLU A 231 14.26 -34.12 -4.62
C GLU A 231 12.94 -33.34 -4.68
N LYS A 232 12.27 -33.14 -3.53
CA LYS A 232 11.02 -32.38 -3.44
C LYS A 232 11.22 -30.91 -3.80
N LEU A 233 12.35 -30.32 -3.38
CA LEU A 233 12.69 -28.94 -3.73
C LEU A 233 12.95 -28.79 -5.23
N ASN A 234 13.62 -29.76 -5.86
CA ASN A 234 13.88 -29.75 -7.30
C ASN A 234 12.60 -29.96 -8.10
N LEU A 235 11.71 -30.86 -7.66
CA LEU A 235 10.39 -31.02 -8.26
C LEU A 235 9.58 -29.72 -8.21
N LEU A 236 9.56 -29.03 -7.07
CA LEU A 236 8.91 -27.73 -6.96
C LEU A 236 9.48 -26.72 -7.96
N LYS A 237 10.82 -26.64 -8.08
CA LYS A 237 11.48 -25.74 -9.04
C LYS A 237 11.12 -26.09 -10.48
N GLU A 238 11.05 -27.36 -10.83
CA GLU A 238 10.68 -27.82 -12.16
C GLU A 238 9.23 -27.44 -12.50
N VAL A 239 8.30 -27.67 -11.57
CA VAL A 239 6.90 -27.25 -11.72
C VAL A 239 6.80 -25.74 -11.88
N LEU A 240 7.52 -24.95 -11.07
CA LEU A 240 7.51 -23.48 -11.17
C LEU A 240 8.05 -22.99 -12.52
N ARG A 241 9.11 -23.63 -13.06
CA ARG A 241 9.65 -23.31 -14.39
C ARG A 241 8.65 -23.50 -15.52
N SER A 242 7.67 -24.40 -15.36
CA SER A 242 6.61 -24.59 -16.38
C SER A 242 5.74 -23.34 -16.58
N TYR A 243 5.74 -22.40 -15.62
CA TYR A 243 5.05 -21.12 -15.75
C TYR A 243 5.84 -20.06 -16.50
N GLU A 244 7.15 -20.25 -16.73
CA GLU A 244 7.98 -19.31 -17.48
C GLU A 244 7.49 -19.17 -18.93
N GLY A 245 7.56 -17.96 -19.47
CA GLY A 245 7.05 -17.63 -20.80
C GLY A 245 5.63 -17.05 -20.79
N THR A 246 5.00 -17.04 -21.96
CA THR A 246 3.65 -16.50 -22.16
C THR A 246 2.62 -17.63 -22.07
N HIS A 247 1.70 -17.53 -21.11
CA HIS A 247 0.60 -18.48 -20.94
C HIS A 247 -0.71 -17.74 -20.63
N SER A 248 -1.83 -18.42 -20.84
CA SER A 248 -3.14 -17.95 -20.38
C SER A 248 -3.35 -18.36 -18.92
N PHE A 249 -3.43 -17.37 -18.03
CA PHE A 249 -3.59 -17.56 -16.58
C PHE A 249 -5.05 -17.31 -16.11
N HIS A 250 -6.05 -17.54 -16.97
CA HIS A 250 -7.46 -17.35 -16.64
C HIS A 250 -7.89 -18.17 -15.40
N ASN A 251 -7.42 -19.42 -15.28
CA ASN A 251 -7.70 -20.27 -14.11
C ASN A 251 -7.06 -19.77 -12.79
N PHE A 252 -6.09 -18.85 -12.88
CA PHE A 252 -5.43 -18.24 -11.72
C PHE A 252 -5.97 -16.82 -11.43
N SER A 253 -7.01 -16.39 -12.15
CA SER A 253 -7.57 -15.05 -12.03
C SER A 253 -9.08 -15.11 -11.79
N LYS A 254 -9.55 -14.40 -10.77
CA LYS A 254 -10.98 -14.36 -10.45
C LYS A 254 -11.75 -13.56 -11.51
N GLY A 255 -12.75 -14.18 -12.13
CA GLY A 255 -13.64 -13.51 -13.09
C GLY A 255 -13.00 -13.17 -14.45
N VAL A 256 -11.98 -13.94 -14.85
CA VAL A 256 -11.33 -13.82 -16.16
C VAL A 256 -11.61 -15.09 -16.96
N LYS A 257 -12.18 -14.95 -18.16
CA LYS A 257 -12.40 -16.07 -19.09
C LYS A 257 -11.14 -16.37 -19.91
N ASN A 258 -11.10 -17.55 -20.51
CA ASN A 258 -9.94 -18.03 -21.28
C ASN A 258 -9.72 -17.29 -22.61
N ASP A 259 -10.77 -16.69 -23.17
CA ASP A 259 -10.77 -15.96 -24.43
C ASP A 259 -10.43 -14.47 -24.28
N GLU A 260 -10.27 -14.00 -23.03
CA GLU A 260 -9.92 -12.61 -22.76
C GLU A 260 -8.40 -12.41 -22.91
N ALA A 261 -7.97 -11.46 -23.75
CA ALA A 261 -6.55 -11.12 -23.91
C ALA A 261 -5.86 -10.73 -22.59
N ARG A 262 -6.62 -10.22 -21.60
CA ARG A 262 -6.10 -9.95 -20.25
C ARG A 262 -5.88 -11.21 -19.41
N ALA A 263 -6.14 -12.42 -19.91
CA ALA A 263 -5.73 -13.66 -19.28
C ALA A 263 -4.24 -13.98 -19.54
N ASP A 264 -3.70 -13.51 -20.67
CA ASP A 264 -2.33 -13.81 -21.07
C ASP A 264 -1.33 -12.98 -20.28
N ARG A 265 -0.34 -13.64 -19.70
CA ARG A 265 0.74 -13.01 -18.94
C ARG A 265 2.08 -13.65 -19.29
N PHE A 266 3.14 -12.86 -19.14
CA PHE A 266 4.51 -13.30 -19.33
C PHE A 266 5.22 -13.41 -17.97
N ILE A 267 5.73 -14.60 -17.66
CA ILE A 267 6.56 -14.85 -16.47
C ILE A 267 8.02 -14.92 -16.90
N VAL A 268 8.85 -14.09 -16.28
CA VAL A 268 10.29 -14.03 -16.55
C VAL A 268 11.06 -15.15 -15.84
N SER A 269 10.72 -15.41 -14.58
CA SER A 269 11.39 -16.33 -13.65
C SER A 269 10.57 -16.53 -12.39
#